data_AF-E3H9C4-F1
#
_entry.id   AF-E3H9C4-F1
#
_cell.length_a   1.000
_cell.length_b   1.000
_cell.length_c   1.000
_cell.angle_alpha   90.00
_cell.angle_beta   90.00
_cell.angle_gamma   90.00
#
_symmetry.space_group_name_H-M   'P 1'
#
loop_
_entity.id
_entity.type
_entity.pdbx_description
1 polymer ?
#
loop_
_entity_poly.entity_id
_entity_poly.type
_entity_poly.pdbx_seq_one_letter_code
_entity_poly.pdbx_strand_id
1 'polypeptide(L)'
;MPILLILMLSVFLTSSGENIDYRKEMINFIGEIRERSDEGKIIIVQNSTELFYKGKKADKKLLSKIDGISRESLFYGEGAYNKKNSSEYIQQPLKELIGIREKNKKILLIEYTDSFWNKKKIKKYIKKYDFIGESFDTYELNSIYKPLSGFNNKSVESLEDAENFLCLLNPEKFKSAESFIKTLENLDYDLLIIDSDHMGKALSRSQVERLKKKKNGARRLVVAYFSIGEAENYRKYWKKQWSKTLPEWIEKENPNWPGNYIVKYWDPAWKKISKDYQKKIDSAGFDGYFLDTVDTYRFFEEKE
;
A
#
# COMPACT_ATOMS: atom_id res chain seq x y z
N MET A 1 -32.95 -59.47 27.98
CA MET A 1 -32.91 -58.42 26.94
C MET A 1 -34.01 -57.40 27.21
N PRO A 2 -33.69 -56.20 27.71
CA PRO A 2 -34.47 -55.00 27.49
C PRO A 2 -33.74 -54.10 26.46
N ILE A 3 -34.52 -53.49 25.57
CA ILE A 3 -34.05 -52.64 24.47
C ILE A 3 -33.63 -51.29 25.05
N LEU A 4 -32.35 -50.96 24.93
CA LEU A 4 -31.76 -49.69 25.33
C LEU A 4 -32.11 -48.62 24.26
N LEU A 5 -33.02 -47.71 24.60
CA LEU A 5 -33.37 -46.58 23.75
C LEU A 5 -32.27 -45.51 23.88
N ILE A 6 -31.36 -45.45 22.90
CA ILE A 6 -30.33 -44.41 22.84
C ILE A 6 -30.98 -43.15 22.25
N LEU A 7 -31.29 -42.18 23.11
CA LEU A 7 -31.62 -40.82 22.70
C LEU A 7 -30.33 -40.16 22.18
N MET A 8 -30.14 -40.11 20.86
CA MET A 8 -29.16 -39.21 20.26
C MET A 8 -29.71 -37.78 20.37
N LEU A 9 -29.26 -37.05 21.40
CA LEU A 9 -29.31 -35.60 21.37
C LEU A 9 -28.37 -35.12 20.25
N SER A 10 -28.93 -34.79 19.10
CA SER A 10 -28.26 -33.96 18.11
C SER A 10 -28.09 -32.57 18.68
N VAL A 11 -26.93 -32.33 19.31
CA VAL A 11 -26.46 -30.97 19.57
C VAL A 11 -26.19 -30.37 18.19
N PHE A 12 -27.17 -29.66 17.64
CA PHE A 12 -26.90 -28.66 16.62
C PHE A 12 -26.05 -27.59 17.29
N LEU A 13 -24.73 -27.72 17.16
CA LEU A 13 -23.84 -26.58 17.22
C LEU A 13 -24.25 -25.66 16.07
N THR A 14 -25.17 -24.75 16.36
CA THR A 14 -25.32 -23.55 15.55
C THR A 14 -23.99 -22.81 15.69
N SER A 15 -23.09 -22.98 14.73
CA SER A 15 -22.04 -22.00 14.54
C SER A 15 -22.77 -20.70 14.21
N SER A 16 -22.97 -19.85 15.20
CA SER A 16 -23.21 -18.43 14.97
C SER A 16 -21.91 -17.86 14.40
N GLY A 17 -21.61 -18.23 13.14
CA GLY A 17 -20.59 -17.53 12.38
C GLY A 17 -21.11 -16.12 12.24
N GLU A 18 -20.56 -15.18 13.01
CA GLU A 18 -20.78 -13.78 12.74
C GLU A 18 -20.43 -13.55 11.27
N ASN A 19 -21.39 -13.06 10.49
CA ASN A 19 -21.14 -12.69 9.11
C ASN A 19 -20.15 -11.52 9.14
N ILE A 20 -18.90 -11.76 8.73
CA ILE A 20 -17.81 -10.77 8.86
C ILE A 20 -17.96 -9.75 7.73
N ASP A 21 -18.15 -8.48 8.10
CA ASP A 21 -18.07 -7.38 7.12
C ASP A 21 -16.59 -7.06 6.85
N TYR A 22 -16.02 -7.75 5.85
CA TYR A 22 -14.62 -7.65 5.45
C TYR A 22 -14.18 -6.21 5.12
N ARG A 23 -15.01 -5.46 4.39
CA ARG A 23 -14.73 -4.03 4.13
C ARG A 23 -14.64 -3.24 5.42
N LYS A 24 -15.60 -3.41 6.33
CA LYS A 24 -15.60 -2.72 7.61
C LYS A 24 -14.39 -3.10 8.46
N GLU A 25 -13.96 -4.36 8.44
CA GLU A 25 -12.76 -4.79 9.15
C GLU A 25 -11.48 -4.18 8.58
N MET A 26 -11.37 -4.04 7.25
CA MET A 26 -10.24 -3.33 6.63
C MET A 26 -10.24 -1.84 7.00
N ILE A 27 -11.42 -1.20 6.98
CA ILE A 27 -11.58 0.20 7.42
C ILE A 27 -11.19 0.38 8.89
N ASN A 28 -11.63 -0.54 9.76
CA ASN A 28 -11.27 -0.55 11.16
C ASN A 28 -9.76 -0.70 11.33
N PHE A 29 -9.13 -1.59 10.55
CA PHE A 29 -7.70 -1.84 10.67
C PHE A 29 -6.84 -0.63 10.23
N ILE A 30 -7.21 0.03 9.13
CA ILE A 30 -6.60 1.32 8.74
C ILE A 30 -6.80 2.37 9.85
N GLY A 31 -7.99 2.41 10.44
CA GLY A 31 -8.31 3.27 11.58
C GLY A 31 -7.40 3.01 12.80
N GLU A 32 -7.19 1.75 13.15
CA GLU A 32 -6.29 1.35 14.24
C GLU A 32 -4.83 1.72 13.96
N ILE A 33 -4.36 1.57 12.71
CA ILE A 33 -3.01 2.01 12.30
C ILE A 33 -2.88 3.51 12.55
N ARG A 34 -3.84 4.32 12.09
CA ARG A 34 -3.84 5.78 12.32
C ARG A 34 -3.89 6.13 13.81
N GLU A 35 -4.73 5.46 14.60
CA GLU A 35 -4.85 5.72 16.05
C GLU A 35 -3.58 5.40 16.83
N ARG A 36 -2.73 4.52 16.31
CA ARG A 36 -1.41 4.21 16.87
C ARG A 36 -0.29 5.09 16.32
N SER A 37 -0.58 5.97 15.35
CA SER A 37 0.41 6.82 14.68
C SER A 37 0.47 8.21 15.32
N ASP A 38 1.65 8.81 15.33
CA ASP A 38 1.79 10.24 15.67
C ASP A 38 1.06 11.11 14.63
N GLU A 39 0.57 12.29 15.03
CA GLU A 39 -0.24 13.17 14.15
C GLU A 39 0.49 13.59 12.87
N GLY A 40 1.82 13.67 12.90
CA GLY A 40 2.65 14.01 11.76
C GLY A 40 2.91 12.86 10.77
N LYS A 41 2.44 11.63 11.05
CA LYS A 41 2.66 10.47 10.18
C LYS A 41 1.71 10.49 9.00
N ILE A 42 2.29 10.40 7.81
CA ILE A 42 1.56 10.33 6.55
C ILE A 42 0.99 8.92 6.37
N ILE A 43 -0.26 8.81 5.92
CA ILE A 43 -0.86 7.54 5.49
C ILE A 43 -1.32 7.66 4.04
N ILE A 44 -0.70 6.86 3.17
CA ILE A 44 -1.11 6.69 1.77
C ILE A 44 -1.67 5.28 1.64
N VAL A 45 -2.91 5.14 1.15
CA VAL A 45 -3.51 3.83 0.86
C VAL A 45 -3.30 3.51 -0.63
N GLN A 46 -2.78 2.32 -0.92
CA GLN A 46 -2.60 1.83 -2.28
C GLN A 46 -3.87 1.11 -2.74
N ASN A 47 -4.33 1.48 -3.94
CA ASN A 47 -5.51 0.93 -4.60
C ASN A 47 -6.79 1.06 -3.76
N SER A 48 -7.76 0.18 -4.00
CA SER A 48 -9.05 0.12 -3.31
C SER A 48 -9.82 1.44 -3.18
N THR A 49 -9.84 2.25 -4.23
CA THR A 49 -10.55 3.55 -4.25
C THR A 49 -12.00 3.45 -3.80
N GLU A 50 -12.69 2.37 -4.19
CA GLU A 50 -14.07 2.06 -3.83
C GLU A 50 -14.28 1.86 -2.32
N LEU A 51 -13.24 1.48 -1.55
CA LEU A 51 -13.34 1.32 -0.09
C LEU A 51 -13.68 2.66 0.59
N PHE A 52 -13.36 3.78 -0.05
CA PHE A 52 -13.67 5.13 0.42
C PHE A 52 -15.10 5.57 0.08
N TYR A 53 -15.94 4.68 -0.45
CA TYR A 53 -17.30 4.98 -0.84
C TYR A 53 -18.31 3.95 -0.31
N LYS A 54 -19.44 4.46 0.18
CA LYS A 54 -20.66 3.70 0.45
C LYS A 54 -21.70 4.08 -0.60
N GLY A 55 -21.76 3.26 -1.66
CA GLY A 55 -22.46 3.63 -2.89
C GLY A 55 -21.86 4.90 -3.50
N LYS A 56 -22.64 5.97 -3.61
CA LYS A 56 -22.18 7.26 -4.17
C LYS A 56 -21.63 8.24 -3.12
N LYS A 57 -21.64 7.88 -1.83
CA LYS A 57 -21.25 8.77 -0.73
C LYS A 57 -19.85 8.40 -0.24
N ALA A 58 -18.95 9.39 -0.22
CA ALA A 58 -17.61 9.21 0.34
C ALA A 58 -17.66 8.93 1.86
N ASP A 59 -16.90 7.94 2.32
CA ASP A 59 -16.74 7.62 3.73
C ASP A 59 -15.80 8.64 4.40
N LYS A 60 -16.40 9.70 4.96
CA LYS A 60 -15.67 10.78 5.64
C LYS A 60 -14.85 10.27 6.81
N LYS A 61 -15.28 9.19 7.50
CA LYS A 61 -14.54 8.64 8.64
C LYS A 61 -13.23 8.04 8.15
N LEU A 62 -13.27 7.21 7.11
CA LEU A 62 -12.04 6.64 6.54
C LEU A 62 -11.14 7.73 5.93
N LEU A 63 -11.71 8.68 5.18
CA LEU A 63 -10.94 9.79 4.60
C LEU A 63 -10.24 10.65 5.66
N SER A 64 -10.82 10.78 6.87
CA SER A 64 -10.15 11.50 7.97
C SER A 64 -8.93 10.78 8.54
N LYS A 65 -8.73 9.50 8.21
CA LYS A 65 -7.63 8.66 8.71
C LYS A 65 -6.42 8.60 7.78
N ILE A 66 -6.53 9.16 6.57
CA ILE A 66 -5.48 9.11 5.54
C ILE A 66 -5.12 10.50 5.02
N ASP A 67 -3.96 10.60 4.38
CA ASP A 67 -3.45 11.85 3.78
C ASP A 67 -3.48 11.78 2.24
N GLY A 68 -3.39 10.58 1.69
CA GLY A 68 -3.48 10.35 0.26
C GLY A 68 -3.90 8.94 -0.13
N ILE A 69 -4.13 8.76 -1.42
CA ILE A 69 -4.40 7.47 -2.05
C ILE A 69 -3.54 7.36 -3.30
N SER A 70 -3.03 6.16 -3.56
CA SER A 70 -2.36 5.82 -4.81
C SER A 70 -3.19 4.82 -5.61
N ARG A 71 -3.07 4.89 -6.94
CA ARG A 71 -3.74 3.96 -7.86
C ARG A 71 -2.76 3.40 -8.87
N GLU A 72 -2.76 2.09 -8.96
CA GLU A 72 -1.93 1.29 -9.86
C GLU A 72 -2.82 0.27 -10.59
N SER A 73 -3.06 0.38 -11.90
CA SER A 73 -2.88 1.58 -12.74
C SER A 73 -4.22 2.25 -13.00
N LEU A 74 -4.24 3.49 -13.51
CA LEU A 74 -5.48 4.15 -13.93
C LEU A 74 -5.60 4.19 -15.44
N PHE A 75 -4.65 4.82 -16.14
CA PHE A 75 -4.77 5.10 -17.57
C PHE A 75 -4.09 4.07 -18.47
N TYR A 76 -2.97 3.50 -18.04
CA TYR A 76 -2.12 2.62 -18.82
C TYR A 76 -1.49 1.53 -17.96
N GLY A 77 -1.68 0.27 -18.35
CA GLY A 77 -0.91 -0.84 -17.79
C GLY A 77 -1.69 -1.92 -17.05
N GLU A 78 -3.00 -1.80 -16.87
CA GLU A 78 -3.77 -2.77 -16.07
C GLU A 78 -3.81 -4.15 -16.74
N GLY A 79 -4.19 -4.17 -18.02
CA GLY A 79 -4.25 -5.42 -18.78
C GLY A 79 -2.92 -5.82 -19.40
N ALA A 80 -2.16 -4.84 -19.89
CA ALA A 80 -0.85 -5.05 -20.50
C ALA A 80 -0.03 -3.77 -20.53
N TYR A 81 1.29 -3.95 -20.40
CA TYR A 81 2.26 -2.86 -20.46
C TYR A 81 2.09 -2.02 -21.74
N ASN A 82 2.24 -0.70 -21.63
CA ASN A 82 2.02 0.29 -22.71
C ASN A 82 0.59 0.38 -23.26
N LYS A 83 -0.35 -0.49 -22.86
CA LYS A 83 -1.73 -0.46 -23.34
C LYS A 83 -2.57 0.50 -22.51
N LYS A 84 -3.40 1.27 -23.20
CA LYS A 84 -4.40 2.12 -22.56
C LYS A 84 -5.47 1.23 -21.94
N ASN A 85 -5.84 1.50 -20.69
CA ASN A 85 -6.94 0.82 -20.03
C ASN A 85 -8.27 1.16 -20.72
N SER A 86 -9.25 0.25 -20.60
CA SER A 86 -10.57 0.44 -21.22
C SER A 86 -11.27 1.67 -20.66
N SER A 87 -12.22 2.21 -21.43
CA SER A 87 -12.93 3.43 -21.00
C SER A 87 -13.78 3.14 -19.75
N GLU A 88 -14.32 1.93 -19.68
CA GLU A 88 -15.16 1.42 -18.60
C GLU A 88 -14.34 1.28 -17.31
N TYR A 89 -13.10 0.78 -17.44
CA TYR A 89 -12.17 0.67 -16.31
C TYR A 89 -11.76 2.03 -15.77
N ILE A 90 -11.53 3.03 -16.63
CA ILE A 90 -11.06 4.36 -16.21
C ILE A 90 -12.16 5.19 -15.54
N GLN A 91 -13.39 5.14 -16.07
CA GLN A 91 -14.44 6.13 -15.75
C GLN A 91 -14.79 6.20 -14.26
N GLN A 92 -15.07 5.06 -13.64
CA GLN A 92 -15.53 5.03 -12.25
C GLN A 92 -14.39 5.36 -11.26
N PRO A 93 -13.20 4.71 -11.32
CA PRO A 93 -12.08 5.07 -10.44
C PRO A 93 -11.63 6.52 -10.62
N LEU A 94 -11.60 7.06 -11.84
CA LEU A 94 -11.24 8.46 -12.05
C LEU A 94 -12.22 9.41 -11.32
N LYS A 95 -13.52 9.15 -11.42
CA LYS A 95 -14.54 9.95 -10.73
C LYS A 95 -14.37 9.91 -9.21
N GLU A 96 -14.09 8.72 -8.68
CA GLU A 96 -13.86 8.53 -7.25
C GLU A 96 -12.57 9.23 -6.78
N LEU A 97 -11.46 9.08 -7.52
CA LEU A 97 -10.21 9.77 -7.22
C LEU A 97 -10.37 11.29 -7.25
N ILE A 98 -11.12 11.85 -8.21
CA ILE A 98 -11.46 13.28 -8.23
C ILE A 98 -12.23 13.67 -6.96
N GLY A 99 -13.22 12.86 -6.56
CA GLY A 99 -14.02 13.12 -5.35
C GLY A 99 -13.20 13.02 -4.05
N ILE A 100 -12.21 12.13 -3.99
CA ILE A 100 -11.26 12.03 -2.87
C ILE A 100 -10.33 13.25 -2.85
N ARG A 101 -9.81 13.67 -4.01
CA ARG A 101 -8.98 14.88 -4.16
C ARG A 101 -9.71 16.14 -3.70
N GLU A 102 -10.99 16.27 -4.04
CA GLU A 102 -11.86 17.38 -3.57
C GLU A 102 -12.08 17.39 -2.04
N LYS A 103 -11.61 16.37 -1.31
CA LYS A 103 -11.54 16.33 0.16
C LYS A 103 -10.13 16.57 0.70
N ASN A 104 -9.28 17.22 -0.10
CA ASN A 104 -7.90 17.58 0.23
C ASN A 104 -7.05 16.35 0.56
N LYS A 105 -7.15 15.33 -0.29
CA LYS A 105 -6.31 14.13 -0.22
C LYS A 105 -5.45 14.06 -1.47
N LYS A 106 -4.16 13.80 -1.29
CA LYS A 106 -3.23 13.69 -2.40
C LYS A 106 -3.53 12.43 -3.21
N ILE A 107 -3.54 12.54 -4.53
CA ILE A 107 -3.70 11.41 -5.44
C ILE A 107 -2.38 11.13 -6.15
N LEU A 108 -1.91 9.88 -6.06
CA LEU A 108 -0.69 9.40 -6.69
C LEU A 108 -1.04 8.35 -7.75
N LEU A 109 -0.59 8.53 -8.98
CA LEU A 109 -0.79 7.53 -10.04
C LEU A 109 0.50 6.78 -10.36
N ILE A 110 0.43 5.46 -10.40
CA ILE A 110 1.48 4.56 -10.89
C ILE A 110 0.98 3.99 -12.23
N GLU A 111 1.67 4.33 -13.32
CA GLU A 111 1.29 3.96 -14.68
C GLU A 111 2.39 3.12 -15.34
N TYR A 112 2.02 2.13 -16.17
CA TYR A 112 3.00 1.23 -16.80
C TYR A 112 3.13 1.46 -18.29
N THR A 113 4.10 2.31 -18.65
CA THR A 113 4.39 2.66 -20.04
C THR A 113 5.77 3.32 -20.17
N ASP A 114 6.51 2.99 -21.23
CA ASP A 114 7.73 3.71 -21.65
C ASP A 114 7.46 4.72 -22.77
N SER A 115 6.32 4.58 -23.46
CA SER A 115 5.95 5.37 -24.63
C SER A 115 5.92 6.87 -24.33
N PHE A 116 6.74 7.62 -25.09
CA PHE A 116 6.78 9.09 -25.03
C PHE A 116 5.40 9.74 -25.18
N TRP A 117 4.56 9.22 -26.08
CA TRP A 117 3.22 9.75 -26.34
C TRP A 117 2.26 9.47 -25.19
N ASN A 118 2.35 8.29 -24.57
CA ASN A 118 1.55 7.96 -23.38
C ASN A 118 1.99 8.81 -22.19
N LYS A 119 3.30 8.93 -21.92
CA LYS A 119 3.86 9.82 -20.90
C LYS A 119 3.39 11.27 -21.09
N LYS A 120 3.33 11.77 -22.33
CA LYS A 120 2.79 13.12 -22.64
C LYS A 120 1.29 13.24 -22.35
N LYS A 121 0.49 12.17 -22.55
CA LYS A 121 -0.94 12.14 -22.20
C LYS A 121 -1.15 12.08 -20.68
N ILE A 122 -0.39 11.24 -19.98
CA ILE A 122 -0.43 11.15 -18.51
C ILE A 122 -0.12 12.51 -17.89
N LYS A 123 0.95 13.20 -18.34
CA LYS A 123 1.26 14.58 -17.90
C LYS A 123 0.09 15.56 -18.06
N LYS A 124 -0.70 15.44 -19.14
CA LYS A 124 -1.90 16.26 -19.33
C LYS A 124 -3.02 15.87 -18.36
N TYR A 125 -3.21 14.58 -18.09
CA TYR A 125 -4.24 14.11 -17.17
C TYR A 125 -3.94 14.48 -15.72
N ILE A 126 -2.71 14.25 -15.25
CA ILE A 126 -2.34 14.60 -13.86
C ILE A 126 -2.47 16.12 -13.63
N LYS A 127 -2.06 16.95 -14.60
CA LYS A 127 -2.27 18.40 -14.54
C LYS A 127 -3.75 18.78 -14.56
N LYS A 128 -4.58 18.10 -15.37
CA LYS A 128 -6.02 18.38 -15.49
C LYS A 128 -6.77 18.08 -14.19
N TYR A 129 -6.40 16.99 -13.51
CA TYR A 129 -7.13 16.48 -12.34
C TYR A 129 -6.47 16.85 -11.01
N ASP A 130 -5.34 17.56 -11.06
CA ASP A 130 -4.57 17.97 -9.88
C ASP A 130 -4.07 16.75 -9.07
N PHE A 131 -3.50 15.79 -9.81
CA PHE A 131 -2.84 14.60 -9.27
C PHE A 131 -1.34 14.72 -9.46
N ILE A 132 -0.57 13.91 -8.72
CA ILE A 132 0.81 13.58 -9.10
C ILE A 132 0.82 12.17 -9.67
N GLY A 133 1.75 11.89 -10.59
CA GLY A 133 1.78 10.59 -11.23
C GLY A 133 3.08 10.35 -11.96
N GLU A 134 3.46 9.07 -11.99
CA GLU A 134 4.72 8.63 -12.55
C GLU A 134 4.52 7.40 -13.43
N SER A 135 5.48 7.19 -14.33
CA SER A 135 5.40 6.18 -15.37
C SER A 135 6.61 5.25 -15.25
N PHE A 136 6.32 3.96 -15.12
CA PHE A 136 7.29 2.92 -14.84
C PHE A 136 7.50 2.07 -16.07
N ASP A 137 8.75 1.65 -16.26
CA ASP A 137 9.15 0.87 -17.43
C ASP A 137 8.93 -0.64 -17.22
N THR A 138 8.64 -1.07 -15.98
CA THR A 138 8.37 -2.46 -15.60
C THR A 138 7.40 -2.54 -14.41
N TYR A 139 6.76 -3.69 -14.17
CA TYR A 139 5.81 -3.89 -13.07
C TYR A 139 6.46 -4.11 -11.71
N GLU A 140 7.76 -4.41 -11.69
CA GLU A 140 8.49 -4.80 -10.48
C GLU A 140 8.91 -3.60 -9.63
N LEU A 141 8.64 -2.35 -10.05
CA LEU A 141 8.98 -1.15 -9.28
C LEU A 141 10.44 -1.17 -8.78
N ASN A 142 11.36 -1.61 -9.65
CA ASN A 142 12.77 -1.91 -9.33
C ASN A 142 13.77 -0.95 -10.01
N SER A 143 13.29 0.19 -10.51
CA SER A 143 14.05 1.11 -11.37
C SER A 143 13.83 2.57 -10.98
N ILE A 144 14.90 3.36 -11.04
CA ILE A 144 14.84 4.82 -10.93
C ILE A 144 14.49 5.39 -12.30
N TYR A 145 13.52 6.30 -12.35
CA TYR A 145 13.04 6.93 -13.57
C TYR A 145 13.29 8.44 -13.55
N LYS A 146 12.79 9.16 -14.55
CA LYS A 146 12.74 10.62 -14.52
C LYS A 146 11.30 11.05 -14.24
N PRO A 147 11.06 11.91 -13.23
CA PRO A 147 9.73 12.42 -12.97
C PRO A 147 9.02 12.97 -14.19
N LEU A 148 7.73 12.67 -14.32
CA LEU A 148 6.91 13.23 -15.39
C LEU A 148 6.83 14.76 -15.29
N SER A 149 6.68 15.31 -14.08
CA SER A 149 6.61 16.76 -13.87
C SER A 149 7.99 17.44 -13.77
N GLY A 150 9.07 16.67 -13.74
CA GLY A 150 10.41 17.16 -13.41
C GLY A 150 10.66 17.16 -11.89
N PHE A 151 11.89 17.49 -11.50
CA PHE A 151 12.25 17.63 -10.09
C PHE A 151 11.84 19.01 -9.56
N ASN A 152 11.38 19.05 -8.31
CA ASN A 152 11.01 20.26 -7.59
C ASN A 152 12.12 20.63 -6.60
N ASN A 153 12.55 21.89 -6.64
CA ASN A 153 13.69 22.36 -5.84
C ASN A 153 13.31 22.81 -4.41
N LYS A 154 12.02 22.88 -4.07
CA LYS A 154 11.54 23.35 -2.77
C LYS A 154 11.59 22.24 -1.72
N SER A 155 11.61 22.63 -0.44
CA SER A 155 11.36 21.70 0.66
C SER A 155 9.91 21.21 0.64
N VAL A 156 9.72 19.96 1.02
CA VAL A 156 8.43 19.28 1.08
C VAL A 156 8.13 18.98 2.54
N GLU A 157 7.23 19.75 3.14
CA GLU A 157 6.90 19.65 4.57
C GLU A 157 5.70 18.74 4.82
N SER A 158 4.81 18.63 3.83
CA SER A 158 3.61 17.80 3.85
C SER A 158 3.41 17.06 2.53
N LEU A 159 2.53 16.03 2.54
CA LEU A 159 2.22 15.27 1.33
C LEU A 159 1.62 16.16 0.21
N GLU A 160 0.97 17.27 0.57
CA GLU A 160 0.40 18.20 -0.40
C GLU A 160 1.47 18.95 -1.19
N ASP A 161 2.64 19.20 -0.59
CA ASP A 161 3.76 19.90 -1.24
C ASP A 161 4.46 19.05 -2.32
N ALA A 162 4.20 17.74 -2.36
CA ALA A 162 4.84 16.84 -3.30
C ALA A 162 4.29 17.04 -4.72
N GLU A 163 5.20 17.22 -5.69
CA GLU A 163 4.91 17.37 -7.12
C GLU A 163 5.35 16.15 -7.95
N ASN A 164 6.19 15.29 -7.36
CA ASN A 164 6.73 14.07 -7.96
C ASN A 164 7.06 13.03 -6.88
N PHE A 165 7.24 11.77 -7.25
CA PHE A 165 7.64 10.74 -6.28
C PHE A 165 8.48 9.65 -6.94
N LEU A 166 9.21 8.90 -6.12
CA LEU A 166 9.85 7.64 -6.50
C LEU A 166 9.16 6.50 -5.74
N CYS A 167 8.57 5.55 -6.46
CA CYS A 167 8.19 4.26 -5.89
C CYS A 167 9.25 3.22 -6.24
N LEU A 168 9.95 2.67 -5.25
CA LEU A 168 11.05 1.72 -5.45
C LEU A 168 10.98 0.64 -4.36
N LEU A 169 10.20 -0.41 -4.63
CA LEU A 169 9.87 -1.45 -3.66
C LEU A 169 10.78 -2.67 -3.76
N ASN A 170 11.35 -2.93 -4.95
CA ASN A 170 12.25 -4.07 -5.19
C ASN A 170 13.68 -3.60 -5.51
N PRO A 171 14.45 -3.10 -4.52
CA PRO A 171 15.80 -2.56 -4.72
C PRO A 171 16.89 -3.64 -4.87
N GLU A 172 16.57 -4.82 -5.39
CA GLU A 172 17.49 -5.97 -5.49
C GLU A 172 18.76 -5.69 -6.32
N LYS A 173 18.71 -4.69 -7.21
CA LYS A 173 19.86 -4.21 -7.99
C LYS A 173 20.96 -3.59 -7.11
N PHE A 174 20.61 -3.15 -5.90
CA PHE A 174 21.55 -2.56 -4.94
C PHE A 174 22.14 -3.64 -4.03
N LYS A 175 23.45 -3.88 -4.17
CA LYS A 175 24.17 -4.94 -3.43
C LYS A 175 24.27 -4.70 -1.91
N SER A 176 23.94 -3.50 -1.44
CA SER A 176 23.97 -3.16 -0.01
C SER A 176 23.00 -2.01 0.29
N ALA A 177 22.56 -1.93 1.54
CA ALA A 177 21.77 -0.79 2.03
C ALA A 177 22.52 0.53 1.81
N GLU A 178 23.83 0.60 2.06
CA GLU A 178 24.58 1.84 1.89
C GLU A 178 24.65 2.30 0.43
N SER A 179 24.82 1.37 -0.53
CA SER A 179 24.74 1.72 -1.95
C SER A 179 23.35 2.21 -2.36
N PHE A 180 22.30 1.60 -1.81
CA PHE A 180 20.92 2.02 -2.03
C PHE A 180 20.69 3.45 -1.51
N ILE A 181 21.05 3.72 -0.26
CA ILE A 181 20.92 5.04 0.37
C ILE A 181 21.70 6.10 -0.40
N LYS A 182 22.99 5.86 -0.70
CA LYS A 182 23.84 6.81 -1.45
C LYS A 182 23.27 7.15 -2.81
N THR A 183 22.69 6.18 -3.52
CA THR A 183 22.04 6.47 -4.80
C THR A 183 20.84 7.39 -4.61
N LEU A 184 19.97 7.10 -3.64
CA LEU A 184 18.77 7.91 -3.40
C LEU A 184 19.07 9.32 -2.87
N GLU A 185 20.13 9.51 -2.07
CA GLU A 185 20.61 10.84 -1.64
C GLU A 185 20.97 11.76 -2.81
N ASN A 186 21.35 11.18 -3.96
CA ASN A 186 21.72 11.93 -5.15
C ASN A 186 20.53 12.23 -6.08
N LEU A 187 19.30 12.09 -5.58
CA LEU A 187 18.06 12.36 -6.33
C LEU A 187 17.24 13.45 -5.62
N ASP A 188 16.47 14.22 -6.39
CA ASP A 188 15.68 15.37 -5.90
C ASP A 188 14.17 15.08 -5.88
N TYR A 189 13.79 13.82 -5.69
CA TYR A 189 12.36 13.45 -5.56
C TYR A 189 11.72 14.08 -4.32
N ASP A 190 10.44 14.46 -4.42
CA ASP A 190 9.70 15.08 -3.30
C ASP A 190 9.23 14.06 -2.26
N LEU A 191 8.89 12.87 -2.72
CA LEU A 191 8.46 11.74 -1.91
C LEU A 191 9.19 10.48 -2.37
N LEU A 192 9.77 9.76 -1.41
CA LEU A 192 10.26 8.40 -1.59
C LEU A 192 9.27 7.41 -0.97
N ILE A 193 8.77 6.47 -1.76
CA ILE A 193 8.01 5.30 -1.31
C ILE A 193 8.93 4.10 -1.51
N ILE A 194 9.44 3.57 -0.39
CA ILE A 194 10.45 2.51 -0.39
C ILE A 194 10.13 1.47 0.67
N ASP A 195 10.73 0.29 0.57
CA ASP A 195 10.66 -0.71 1.64
C ASP A 195 11.39 -0.23 2.92
N SER A 196 10.88 -0.63 4.09
CA SER A 196 11.54 -0.41 5.39
C SER A 196 12.77 -1.29 5.62
N ASP A 197 12.93 -2.33 4.80
CA ASP A 197 14.03 -3.28 4.79
C ASP A 197 14.79 -3.24 3.46
N HIS A 198 16.10 -3.46 3.54
CA HIS A 198 16.93 -3.78 2.38
C HIS A 198 17.60 -5.13 2.61
N MET A 199 17.35 -6.11 1.74
CA MET A 199 17.90 -7.48 1.86
C MET A 199 17.64 -8.12 3.25
N GLY A 200 16.41 -8.01 3.76
CA GLY A 200 16.01 -8.58 5.05
C GLY A 200 16.57 -7.84 6.28
N LYS A 201 17.19 -6.66 6.10
CA LYS A 201 17.69 -5.82 7.19
C LYS A 201 16.97 -4.47 7.20
N ALA A 202 16.45 -4.11 8.37
CA ALA A 202 15.81 -2.82 8.59
C ALA A 202 16.75 -1.66 8.31
N LEU A 203 16.26 -0.65 7.61
CA LEU A 203 16.94 0.63 7.53
C LEU A 203 16.99 1.27 8.92
N SER A 204 18.16 1.82 9.27
CA SER A 204 18.38 2.50 10.54
C SER A 204 17.84 3.93 10.50
N ARG A 205 17.60 4.52 11.68
CA ARG A 205 17.21 5.93 11.80
C ARG A 205 18.16 6.88 11.06
N SER A 206 19.47 6.68 11.19
CA SER A 206 20.47 7.50 10.50
C SER A 206 20.34 7.43 8.98
N GLN A 207 20.05 6.24 8.43
CA GLN A 207 19.84 6.05 6.99
C GLN A 207 18.55 6.73 6.49
N VAL A 208 17.45 6.63 7.24
CA VAL A 208 16.20 7.29 6.86
C VAL A 208 16.32 8.82 6.96
N GLU A 209 16.96 9.35 8.00
CA GLU A 209 17.18 10.80 8.16
C GLU A 209 18.06 11.38 7.03
N ARG A 210 19.07 10.62 6.58
CA ARG A 210 19.82 10.94 5.36
C ARG A 210 18.92 11.04 4.14
N LEU A 211 18.01 10.08 3.99
CA LEU A 211 17.04 10.08 2.88
C LEU A 211 16.02 11.22 2.96
N LYS A 212 15.81 11.90 4.09
CA LYS A 212 14.87 13.05 4.14
C LYS A 212 15.42 14.33 3.52
N LYS A 213 16.63 14.28 2.97
CA LYS A 213 17.25 15.38 2.23
C LYS A 213 17.37 15.01 0.75
N LYS A 214 16.95 15.94 -0.09
CA LYS A 214 17.23 15.93 -1.52
C LYS A 214 18.71 16.21 -1.78
N LYS A 215 19.19 15.91 -2.98
CA LYS A 215 20.56 16.23 -3.40
C LYS A 215 20.85 17.72 -3.29
N ASN A 216 19.86 18.56 -3.60
CA ASN A 216 19.96 20.02 -3.48
C ASN A 216 19.91 20.55 -2.03
N GLY A 217 19.75 19.67 -1.03
CA GLY A 217 19.69 20.01 0.39
C GLY A 217 18.30 20.32 0.95
N ALA A 218 17.29 20.48 0.10
CA ALA A 218 15.91 20.70 0.53
C ALA A 218 15.30 19.42 1.16
N ARG A 219 14.27 19.60 2.00
CA ARG A 219 13.58 18.46 2.63
C ARG A 219 12.75 17.69 1.60
N ARG A 220 12.71 16.36 1.74
CA ARG A 220 11.74 15.47 1.09
C ARG A 220 11.15 14.49 2.11
N LEU A 221 10.04 13.87 1.74
CA LEU A 221 9.35 12.88 2.54
C LEU A 221 9.82 11.46 2.21
N VAL A 222 9.88 10.60 3.23
CA VAL A 222 10.24 9.18 3.08
C VAL A 222 9.18 8.32 3.76
N VAL A 223 8.43 7.57 2.98
CA VAL A 223 7.30 6.73 3.40
C VAL A 223 7.65 5.25 3.21
N ALA A 224 7.35 4.43 4.21
CA ALA A 224 7.64 3.01 4.20
C ALA A 224 6.49 2.19 3.59
N TYR A 225 6.82 1.25 2.71
CA TYR A 225 5.91 0.17 2.30
C TYR A 225 5.45 -0.65 3.51
N PHE A 226 4.15 -0.91 3.56
CA PHE A 226 3.53 -1.68 4.63
C PHE A 226 2.33 -2.47 4.11
N SER A 227 2.54 -3.76 3.81
CA SER A 227 1.47 -4.71 3.50
C SER A 227 0.62 -4.99 4.75
N ILE A 228 -0.70 -4.80 4.65
CA ILE A 228 -1.63 -4.98 5.77
C ILE A 228 -2.65 -6.11 5.55
N GLY A 229 -2.90 -6.52 4.32
CA GLY A 229 -3.73 -7.67 3.96
C GLY A 229 -2.96 -8.96 3.70
N GLU A 230 -1.63 -8.90 3.58
CA GLU A 230 -0.79 -10.08 3.31
C GLU A 230 0.44 -10.16 4.22
N ALA A 231 0.80 -11.39 4.60
CA ALA A 231 2.06 -11.73 5.28
C ALA A 231 3.11 -12.16 4.26
N GLU A 232 4.33 -11.68 4.44
CA GLU A 232 5.45 -11.90 3.51
C GLU A 232 6.49 -12.82 4.15
N ASN A 233 6.78 -13.96 3.53
CA ASN A 233 7.63 -14.99 4.14
C ASN A 233 9.11 -14.63 4.26
N TYR A 234 9.53 -13.57 3.56
CA TYR A 234 10.88 -13.00 3.62
C TYR A 234 11.01 -11.93 4.72
N ARG A 235 9.94 -11.58 5.43
CA ARG A 235 10.00 -10.66 6.57
C ARG A 235 10.47 -11.35 7.84
N LYS A 236 11.13 -10.57 8.71
CA LYS A 236 11.63 -11.07 10.00
C LYS A 236 10.56 -11.63 10.94
N TYR A 237 9.30 -11.21 10.81
CA TYR A 237 8.21 -11.73 11.63
C TYR A 237 7.78 -13.15 11.22
N TRP A 238 8.13 -13.59 10.01
CA TRP A 238 7.75 -14.90 9.51
C TRP A 238 8.43 -16.00 10.32
N LYS A 239 7.65 -16.89 10.90
CA LYS A 239 8.19 -18.04 11.65
C LYS A 239 8.42 -19.20 10.70
N LYS A 240 9.61 -19.82 10.76
CA LYS A 240 9.97 -20.99 9.91
C LYS A 240 8.92 -22.11 9.92
N GLN A 241 8.19 -22.29 11.02
CA GLN A 241 7.13 -23.31 11.13
C GLN A 241 5.92 -23.03 10.22
N TRP A 242 5.66 -21.77 9.87
CA TRP A 242 4.54 -21.39 9.01
C TRP A 242 4.71 -21.92 7.59
N SER A 243 5.95 -22.07 7.11
CA SER A 243 6.24 -22.70 5.82
C SER A 243 5.91 -24.20 5.75
N LYS A 244 5.61 -24.84 6.89
CA LYS A 244 5.16 -26.24 6.96
C LYS A 244 3.67 -26.33 7.26
N THR A 245 3.19 -25.47 8.16
CA THR A 245 1.80 -25.43 8.59
C THR A 245 1.41 -23.98 8.83
N LEU A 246 0.58 -23.46 7.94
CA LEU A 246 0.07 -22.09 8.04
C LEU A 246 -0.75 -21.93 9.33
N PRO A 247 -0.57 -20.83 10.08
CA PRO A 247 -1.51 -20.44 11.13
C PRO A 247 -2.93 -20.29 10.57
N GLU A 248 -3.96 -20.49 11.40
CA GLU A 248 -5.37 -20.37 10.98
C GLU A 248 -5.76 -18.99 10.42
N TRP A 249 -5.00 -17.94 10.76
CA TRP A 249 -5.19 -16.58 10.26
C TRP A 249 -4.45 -16.31 8.95
N ILE A 250 -3.65 -17.26 8.44
CA ILE A 250 -3.10 -17.22 7.09
C ILE A 250 -3.94 -18.15 6.22
N GLU A 251 -4.55 -17.60 5.17
CA GLU A 251 -5.44 -18.33 4.29
C GLU A 251 -4.66 -19.18 3.27
N LYS A 252 -3.87 -18.53 2.41
CA LYS A 252 -3.09 -19.18 1.36
C LYS A 252 -2.03 -18.25 0.78
N GLU A 253 -1.08 -18.80 0.06
CA GLU A 253 -0.13 -18.03 -0.75
C GLU A 253 -0.87 -17.32 -1.90
N ASN A 254 -0.52 -16.07 -2.17
CA ASN A 254 -1.00 -15.33 -3.31
C ASN A 254 -0.29 -15.85 -4.57
N PRO A 255 -1.01 -16.48 -5.53
CA PRO A 255 -0.38 -17.08 -6.71
C PRO A 255 0.28 -16.05 -7.64
N ASN A 256 -0.15 -14.78 -7.56
CA ASN A 256 0.42 -13.70 -8.36
C ASN A 256 1.70 -13.12 -7.73
N TRP A 257 1.89 -13.31 -6.43
CA TRP A 257 3.00 -12.75 -5.66
C TRP A 257 3.64 -13.81 -4.77
N PRO A 258 4.48 -14.70 -5.35
CA PRO A 258 5.13 -15.76 -4.59
C PRO A 258 5.84 -15.24 -3.34
N GLY A 259 5.63 -15.94 -2.22
CA GLY A 259 6.11 -15.54 -0.90
C GLY A 259 5.21 -14.58 -0.13
N ASN A 260 4.13 -14.07 -0.73
CA ASN A 260 3.10 -13.29 -0.06
C ASN A 260 1.89 -14.18 0.24
N TYR A 261 1.29 -14.05 1.42
CA TYR A 261 0.24 -14.91 1.91
C TYR A 261 -0.94 -14.08 2.40
N ILE A 262 -2.12 -14.33 1.85
CA ILE A 262 -3.36 -13.67 2.24
C ILE A 262 -3.66 -13.97 3.71
N VAL A 263 -3.91 -12.93 4.50
CA VAL A 263 -4.22 -13.07 5.92
C VAL A 263 -5.64 -12.62 6.24
N LYS A 264 -6.25 -13.25 7.25
CA LYS A 264 -7.44 -12.75 7.93
C LYS A 264 -7.04 -11.50 8.71
N TYR A 265 -7.02 -10.34 8.05
CA TYR A 265 -6.47 -9.10 8.60
C TYR A 265 -7.23 -8.57 9.84
N TRP A 266 -8.44 -9.09 10.11
CA TRP A 266 -9.17 -8.86 11.36
C TRP A 266 -8.64 -9.66 12.55
N ASP A 267 -7.84 -10.71 12.31
CA ASP A 267 -7.36 -11.60 13.36
C ASP A 267 -6.39 -10.90 14.33
N PRO A 268 -6.58 -11.04 15.66
CA PRO A 268 -5.73 -10.38 16.65
C PRO A 268 -4.24 -10.73 16.54
N ALA A 269 -3.88 -11.95 16.11
CA ALA A 269 -2.49 -12.36 15.96
C ALA A 269 -1.81 -11.58 14.83
N TRP A 270 -2.50 -11.38 13.70
CA TRP A 270 -2.00 -10.53 12.62
C TRP A 270 -1.93 -9.06 13.04
N LYS A 271 -3.00 -8.52 13.63
CA LYS A 271 -3.01 -7.12 14.12
C LYS A 271 -1.84 -6.83 15.07
N LYS A 272 -1.46 -7.81 15.91
CA LYS A 272 -0.28 -7.70 16.78
C LYS A 272 1.02 -7.65 15.97
N ILE A 273 1.20 -8.53 14.98
CA ILE A 273 2.39 -8.52 14.10
C ILE A 273 2.51 -7.18 13.37
N SER A 274 1.42 -6.69 12.79
CA SER A 274 1.39 -5.41 12.09
C SER A 274 1.68 -4.24 13.02
N LYS A 275 1.15 -4.25 14.26
CA LYS A 275 1.49 -3.24 15.28
C LYS A 275 2.98 -3.23 15.62
N ASP A 276 3.60 -4.40 15.77
CA ASP A 276 5.03 -4.49 16.06
C ASP A 276 5.88 -4.08 14.84
N TYR A 277 5.40 -4.34 13.61
CA TYR A 277 6.03 -3.85 12.37
C TYR A 277 5.90 -2.33 12.21
N GLN A 278 4.76 -1.75 12.54
CA GLN A 278 4.54 -0.29 12.57
C GLN A 278 5.55 0.40 13.48
N LYS A 279 5.74 -0.10 14.72
CA LYS A 279 6.74 0.45 15.66
C LYS A 279 8.17 0.42 15.11
N LYS A 280 8.51 -0.61 14.32
CA LYS A 280 9.83 -0.71 13.67
C LYS A 280 10.00 0.40 12.63
N ILE A 281 8.98 0.66 11.80
CA ILE A 281 8.96 1.79 10.86
C ILE A 281 9.12 3.11 11.61
N ASP A 282 8.41 3.29 12.72
CA ASP A 282 8.48 4.51 13.53
C ASP A 282 9.85 4.72 14.18
N SER A 283 10.44 3.64 14.69
CA SER A 283 11.77 3.66 15.30
C SER A 283 12.85 4.07 14.28
N ALA A 284 12.71 3.60 13.04
CA ALA A 284 13.56 3.99 11.91
C ALA A 284 13.30 5.43 11.42
N GLY A 285 12.23 6.09 11.88
CA GLY A 285 12.00 7.51 11.62
C GLY A 285 11.40 7.82 10.25
N PHE A 286 10.72 6.90 9.58
CA PHE A 286 9.97 7.22 8.35
C PHE A 286 8.90 8.28 8.63
N ASP A 287 8.60 9.12 7.63
CA ASP A 287 7.57 10.16 7.72
C ASP A 287 6.14 9.58 7.60
N GLY A 288 5.98 8.31 7.20
CA GLY A 288 4.67 7.69 7.10
C GLY A 288 4.66 6.27 6.56
N TYR A 289 3.46 5.79 6.21
CA TYR A 289 3.20 4.45 5.69
C TYR A 289 2.49 4.49 4.33
N PHE A 290 2.90 3.61 3.44
CA PHE A 290 2.23 3.28 2.20
C PHE A 290 1.57 1.92 2.40
N LEU A 291 0.27 1.96 2.73
CA LEU A 291 -0.51 0.78 3.08
C LEU A 291 -0.91 0.04 1.81
N ASP A 292 -0.37 -1.16 1.64
CA ASP A 292 -0.64 -2.02 0.49
C ASP A 292 -1.47 -3.25 0.89
N THR A 293 -1.93 -4.00 -0.11
CA THR A 293 -2.81 -5.17 0.02
C THR A 293 -4.12 -4.85 0.75
N VAL A 294 -4.58 -3.59 0.60
CA VAL A 294 -5.86 -3.14 1.14
C VAL A 294 -7.02 -3.83 0.44
N ASP A 295 -6.88 -4.22 -0.82
CA ASP A 295 -7.88 -4.94 -1.61
C ASP A 295 -8.08 -6.39 -1.19
N THR A 296 -7.30 -6.93 -0.25
CA THR A 296 -7.50 -8.27 0.30
C THR A 296 -8.91 -8.49 0.88
N TYR A 297 -9.64 -7.43 1.27
CA TYR A 297 -11.03 -7.60 1.68
C TYR A 297 -11.90 -8.20 0.56
N ARG A 298 -11.62 -7.89 -0.71
CA ARG A 298 -12.38 -8.39 -1.87
C ARG A 298 -12.21 -9.90 -2.01
N PHE A 299 -11.02 -10.42 -1.74
CA PHE A 299 -10.76 -11.86 -1.76
C PHE A 299 -11.70 -12.62 -0.83
N PHE A 300 -11.97 -12.09 0.37
CA PHE A 300 -12.86 -12.74 1.32
C PHE A 300 -14.35 -12.54 0.96
N GLU A 301 -14.73 -11.38 0.41
CA GLU A 301 -16.09 -11.16 -0.11
C GLU A 301 -16.43 -12.06 -1.30
N GLU A 302 -15.46 -12.37 -2.16
CA GLU A 302 -15.64 -13.26 -3.32
C GLU A 302 -15.61 -14.74 -2.95
N LYS A 303 -15.04 -15.07 -1.78
CA LYS A 303 -14.92 -16.44 -1.28
C LYS A 303 -16.21 -16.95 -0.62
N GLU A 304 -17.02 -16.06 -0.05
CA GLU A 304 -18.34 -16.36 0.53
C GLU A 304 -19.42 -16.56 -0.52
#